data_AF-A0A914EZQ4-F1
#
_entry.id   AF-A0A914EZQ4-F1
#
_cell.length_a   1.000
_cell.length_b   1.000
_cell.length_c   1.000
_cell.angle_alpha   90.00
_cell.angle_beta   90.00
_cell.angle_gamma   90.00
#
_symmetry.space_group_name_H-M   'P 1'
#
loop_
_entity.id
_entity.type
_entity.pdbx_description
1 polymer ?
#
loop_
_entity_poly.entity_id
_entity_poly.type
_entity_poly.pdbx_seq_one_letter_code
_entity_poly.pdbx_strand_id
1 'polypeptide(L)'
;MSIMSYTGGTVLAMAGDGCVCIATDLRMGEQMTTIATDVKKIHKIGDRIYVGLCGFYSDALTVKNQILYRKSLYELRENRKMRPQVAAEMISNMLYNKRFGGYITEPLVAGLDPLTNKPYICAMDTIGCIASPRDFVAVGTGQEYFLGVCEGKLFYIILVRELPLELE
;
A
#
# COMPACT_ATOMS: atom_id res chain seq x y z
N MET A 1 6.29 -20.36 12.29
CA MET A 1 5.44 -19.68 11.28
C MET A 1 5.37 -18.21 11.68
N SER A 2 5.57 -17.27 10.75
CA SER A 2 5.61 -15.83 11.06
C SER A 2 4.19 -15.27 11.23
N ILE A 3 3.99 -14.31 12.12
CA ILE A 3 2.69 -13.62 12.27
C ILE A 3 2.31 -12.90 10.96
N MET A 4 3.30 -12.37 10.23
CA MET A 4 3.09 -11.77 8.91
C MET A 4 2.47 -12.73 7.89
N SER A 5 2.72 -14.03 8.02
CA SER A 5 2.19 -15.06 7.12
C SER A 5 0.85 -15.64 7.54
N TYR A 6 0.30 -15.24 8.69
CA TYR A 6 -0.92 -15.84 9.24
C TYR A 6 -2.13 -15.67 8.32
N THR A 7 -2.36 -14.42 7.88
CA THR A 7 -3.47 -14.08 6.99
C THR A 7 -3.10 -14.15 5.51
N GLY A 8 -1.79 -14.10 5.23
CA GLY A 8 -1.25 -13.97 3.89
C GLY A 8 -1.56 -12.59 3.28
N GLY A 9 -1.46 -12.53 1.96
CA GLY A 9 -1.72 -11.31 1.21
C GLY A 9 -0.45 -10.71 0.64
N THR A 10 -0.56 -10.09 -0.52
CA THR A 10 0.57 -9.48 -1.22
C THR A 10 0.08 -8.32 -2.07
N VAL A 11 0.77 -7.19 -1.98
CA VAL A 11 0.49 -5.97 -2.74
C VAL A 11 1.74 -5.62 -3.55
N LEU A 12 1.51 -5.21 -4.80
CA LEU A 12 2.52 -4.71 -5.72
C LEU A 12 2.11 -3.31 -6.18
N ALA A 13 3.08 -2.40 -6.30
CA ALA A 13 2.89 -1.18 -7.06
C ALA A 13 4.03 -0.93 -8.04
N MET A 14 3.68 -0.31 -9.15
CA MET A 14 4.57 0.00 -10.27
C MET A 14 4.33 1.42 -10.73
N ALA A 15 5.41 2.15 -10.96
CA ALA A 15 5.37 3.47 -11.56
C ALA A 15 5.58 3.35 -13.08
N GLY A 16 4.69 3.97 -13.85
CA GLY A 16 4.83 4.15 -15.28
C GLY A 16 4.99 5.62 -15.63
N ASP A 17 5.03 5.94 -16.93
CA ASP A 17 5.12 7.32 -17.37
C ASP A 17 3.77 8.03 -17.16
N GLY A 18 3.72 8.97 -16.22
CA GLY A 18 2.50 9.70 -15.85
C GLY A 18 1.39 8.87 -15.19
N CYS A 19 1.65 7.61 -14.82
CA CYS A 19 0.67 6.70 -14.23
C CYS A 19 1.27 5.82 -13.13
N VAL A 20 0.42 5.29 -12.25
CA VAL A 20 0.82 4.34 -11.19
C VAL A 20 -0.18 3.20 -11.15
N CYS A 21 0.32 1.98 -11.10
CA CYS A 21 -0.48 0.78 -10.90
C CYS A 21 -0.29 0.28 -9.47
N ILE A 22 -1.37 -0.16 -8.83
CA ILE A 22 -1.33 -0.89 -7.56
C ILE A 22 -2.26 -2.11 -7.68
N ALA A 23 -1.76 -3.28 -7.32
CA ALA A 23 -2.47 -4.55 -7.42
C ALA A 23 -2.32 -5.37 -6.14
N THR A 24 -3.34 -6.16 -5.82
CA THR A 24 -3.36 -7.04 -4.65
C THR A 24 -4.08 -8.33 -4.98
N ASP A 25 -3.75 -9.38 -4.25
CA ASP A 25 -4.61 -10.56 -4.15
C ASP A 25 -5.85 -10.27 -3.29
N LEU A 26 -6.91 -11.06 -3.48
CA LEU A 26 -8.17 -10.95 -2.73
C LEU A 26 -8.35 -12.05 -1.67
N ARG A 27 -7.37 -12.96 -1.54
CA ARG A 27 -7.43 -14.06 -0.57
C ARG A 27 -7.27 -13.53 0.84
N MET A 28 -8.10 -14.03 1.75
CA MET A 28 -7.94 -13.93 3.19
C MET A 28 -7.99 -15.34 3.78
N GLY A 29 -6.97 -15.71 4.52
CA GLY A 29 -6.87 -17.03 5.13
C GLY A 29 -6.62 -16.97 6.63
N GLU A 30 -6.82 -18.11 7.26
CA GLU A 30 -6.22 -18.45 8.54
C GLU A 30 -5.25 -19.59 8.26
N GLN A 31 -3.97 -19.22 8.12
CA GLN A 31 -2.92 -20.13 7.66
C GLN A 31 -3.31 -20.80 6.32
N MET A 32 -3.42 -22.12 6.31
CA MET A 32 -3.75 -22.92 5.12
C MET A 32 -5.24 -22.88 4.77
N THR A 33 -6.11 -22.54 5.73
CA THR A 33 -7.56 -22.46 5.50
C THR A 33 -7.90 -21.13 4.85
N THR A 34 -8.53 -21.16 3.68
CA THR A 34 -9.02 -19.94 3.03
C THR A 34 -10.39 -19.59 3.61
N ILE A 35 -10.53 -18.38 4.15
CA ILE A 35 -11.78 -17.87 4.73
C ILE A 35 -12.60 -17.14 3.66
N ALA A 36 -11.94 -16.30 2.87
CA ALA A 36 -12.59 -15.46 1.87
C ALA A 36 -11.67 -15.18 0.68
N THR A 37 -12.27 -14.81 -0.46
CA THR A 37 -11.57 -14.56 -1.74
C THR A 37 -11.92 -13.22 -2.37
N ASP A 38 -12.57 -12.33 -1.61
CA ASP A 38 -13.12 -11.04 -2.03
C ASP A 38 -12.63 -9.89 -1.13
N VAL A 39 -11.56 -10.10 -0.36
CA VAL A 39 -11.06 -9.13 0.62
C VAL A 39 -10.15 -8.10 -0.03
N LYS A 40 -10.62 -6.85 -0.08
CA LYS A 40 -9.88 -5.70 -0.61
C LYS A 40 -8.81 -5.23 0.39
N LYS A 41 -7.53 -5.33 0.02
CA LYS A 41 -6.38 -4.84 0.81
C LYS A 41 -5.88 -3.45 0.41
N ILE A 42 -6.39 -2.95 -0.72
CA ILE A 42 -6.09 -1.60 -1.23
C ILE A 42 -7.21 -0.66 -0.82
N HIS A 43 -6.83 0.50 -0.31
CA HIS A 43 -7.75 1.52 0.18
C HIS A 43 -7.41 2.87 -0.43
N LYS A 44 -8.44 3.55 -0.94
CA LYS A 44 -8.33 4.93 -1.43
C LYS A 44 -8.30 5.88 -0.24
N ILE A 45 -7.24 6.69 -0.15
CA ILE A 45 -7.10 7.70 0.93
C ILE A 45 -7.46 9.08 0.41
N GLY A 46 -7.00 9.42 -0.80
CA GLY A 46 -7.28 10.69 -1.46
C GLY A 46 -7.69 10.46 -2.92
N ASP A 47 -7.86 11.53 -3.69
CA ASP A 47 -8.34 11.41 -5.08
C ASP A 47 -7.45 10.52 -5.94
N ARG A 48 -6.13 10.67 -5.81
CA ARG A 48 -5.10 9.97 -6.59
C ARG A 48 -4.05 9.29 -5.70
N ILE A 49 -4.45 8.89 -4.48
CA ILE A 49 -3.57 8.24 -3.51
C ILE A 49 -4.26 7.00 -2.97
N TYR A 50 -3.59 5.87 -3.13
CA TYR A 50 -4.00 4.56 -2.66
C TYR A 50 -2.95 4.01 -1.69
N VAL A 51 -3.41 3.25 -0.71
CA VAL A 51 -2.55 2.51 0.20
C VAL A 51 -2.97 1.05 0.20
N GLY A 52 -2.00 0.18 -0.03
CA GLY A 52 -2.13 -1.26 0.21
C GLY A 52 -1.58 -1.61 1.58
N LEU A 53 -2.28 -2.47 2.30
CA LEU A 53 -1.85 -2.95 3.61
C LEU A 53 -1.73 -4.47 3.56
N CYS A 54 -0.51 -4.97 3.76
CA CYS A 54 -0.21 -6.39 3.85
C CYS A 54 0.26 -6.78 5.25
N GLY A 55 0.28 -8.09 5.55
CA GLY A 55 0.60 -8.61 6.87
C GLY A 55 -0.65 -9.03 7.64
N PHE A 56 -0.64 -8.87 8.96
CA PHE A 56 -1.73 -9.30 9.81
C PHE A 56 -2.99 -8.44 9.60
N TYR A 57 -4.07 -9.07 9.16
CA TYR A 57 -5.27 -8.36 8.73
C TYR A 57 -5.91 -7.45 9.78
N SER A 58 -5.88 -7.85 11.06
CA SER A 58 -6.44 -7.04 12.15
C SER A 58 -5.68 -5.72 12.35
N ASP A 59 -4.35 -5.80 12.26
CA ASP A 59 -3.48 -4.63 12.32
C ASP A 59 -3.62 -3.77 11.08
N ALA A 60 -3.72 -4.38 9.89
CA ALA A 60 -4.00 -3.66 8.65
C ALA A 60 -5.29 -2.83 8.75
N LEU A 61 -6.38 -3.40 9.27
CA LEU A 61 -7.63 -2.66 9.45
C LEU A 61 -7.50 -1.52 10.47
N THR A 62 -6.75 -1.75 11.56
CA THR A 62 -6.49 -0.72 12.57
C THR A 62 -5.66 0.44 12.01
N VAL A 63 -4.60 0.12 11.27
CA VAL A 63 -3.72 1.07 10.60
C VAL A 63 -4.49 1.86 9.55
N LYS A 64 -5.33 1.22 8.73
CA LYS A 64 -6.23 1.89 7.78
C LYS A 64 -7.06 2.99 8.47
N ASN A 65 -7.72 2.65 9.57
CA ASN A 65 -8.58 3.59 10.28
C ASN A 65 -7.78 4.77 10.86
N GLN A 66 -6.58 4.52 11.38
CA GLN A 66 -5.70 5.58 11.88
C GLN A 66 -5.19 6.49 10.77
N ILE A 67 -4.88 5.93 9.61
CA ILE A 67 -4.46 6.71 8.44
C ILE A 67 -5.59 7.63 7.97
N LEU A 68 -6.82 7.11 7.84
CA LEU A 68 -7.98 7.90 7.45
C LEU A 68 -8.26 9.02 8.47
N TYR A 69 -8.18 8.72 9.76
CA TYR A 69 -8.36 9.71 10.82
C TYR A 69 -7.33 10.84 10.74
N ARG A 70 -6.04 10.50 10.65
CA ARG A 70 -4.96 11.51 10.57
C ARG A 70 -5.04 12.31 9.27
N LYS A 71 -5.41 11.68 8.17
CA LYS A 71 -5.61 12.33 6.87
C LYS A 71 -6.74 13.36 6.93
N SER A 72 -7.90 13.01 7.48
CA SER A 72 -9.02 13.95 7.64
C SER A 72 -8.64 15.15 8.51
N LEU A 73 -7.91 14.91 9.61
CA LEU A 73 -7.41 16.00 10.46
C LEU A 73 -6.42 16.91 9.71
N TYR A 74 -5.52 16.32 8.92
CA TYR A 74 -4.57 17.09 8.12
C TYR A 74 -5.28 17.99 7.11
N GLU A 75 -6.22 17.44 6.34
CA GLU A 75 -6.95 18.21 5.33
C GLU A 75 -7.78 19.34 5.92
N LEU A 76 -8.38 19.13 7.10
CA LEU A 76 -9.13 20.16 7.81
C LEU A 76 -8.22 21.28 8.37
N ARG A 77 -7.03 20.92 8.88
CA ARG A 77 -6.10 21.89 9.47
C ARG A 77 -5.36 22.73 8.42
N GLU A 78 -4.89 22.07 7.37
CA GLU A 78 -4.03 22.68 6.36
C GLU A 78 -4.82 23.20 5.16
N ASN A 79 -6.12 22.89 5.09
CA ASN A 79 -7.04 23.26 4.01
C ASN A 79 -6.49 22.94 2.60
N ARG A 80 -5.77 21.82 2.49
CA ARG A 80 -5.17 21.33 1.24
C ARG A 80 -5.22 19.81 1.18
N LYS A 81 -5.33 19.29 -0.05
CA LYS A 81 -5.25 17.85 -0.30
C LYS A 81 -3.85 17.32 -0.01
N MET A 82 -3.78 16.16 0.61
CA MET A 82 -2.51 15.51 0.96
C MET A 82 -1.75 15.08 -0.30
N ARG A 83 -0.43 15.30 -0.33
CA ARG A 83 0.48 14.76 -1.37
C ARG A 83 0.93 13.34 -1.00
N PRO A 84 1.24 12.47 -1.97
CA PRO A 84 1.60 11.07 -1.68
C PRO A 84 2.87 10.95 -0.81
N GLN A 85 3.85 11.85 -0.98
CA GLN A 85 5.04 11.89 -0.12
C GLN A 85 4.70 12.23 1.33
N VAL A 86 3.77 13.17 1.55
CA VAL A 86 3.32 13.56 2.90
C VAL A 86 2.56 12.42 3.56
N ALA A 87 1.76 11.68 2.79
CA ALA A 87 1.10 10.47 3.29
C ALA A 87 2.13 9.41 3.71
N ALA A 88 3.20 9.23 2.94
CA ALA A 88 4.26 8.29 3.27
C ALA A 88 4.94 8.64 4.61
N GLU A 89 5.36 9.89 4.77
CA GLU A 89 5.96 10.39 6.02
C GLU A 89 5.01 10.28 7.21
N MET A 90 3.72 10.58 7.01
CA MET A 90 2.71 10.45 8.07
C MET A 90 2.56 9.01 8.56
N ILE A 91 2.58 8.04 7.64
CA ILE A 91 2.46 6.61 7.96
C ILE A 91 3.76 6.12 8.63
N SER A 92 4.92 6.49 8.10
CA SER A 92 6.22 6.17 8.69
C SER A 92 6.31 6.61 10.16
N ASN A 93 5.98 7.87 10.43
CA ASN A 93 5.95 8.39 11.80
C ASN A 93 4.92 7.68 12.68
N MET A 94 3.77 7.30 12.13
CA MET A 94 2.74 6.55 12.86
C MET A 94 3.22 5.16 13.28
N LEU A 95 3.91 4.45 12.39
CA LEU A 95 4.47 3.12 12.67
C LEU A 95 5.61 3.22 13.68
N TYR A 96 6.51 4.18 13.50
CA TYR A 96 7.68 4.34 14.36
C TYR A 96 7.32 4.75 15.80
N ASN A 97 6.22 5.48 15.99
CA ASN A 97 5.67 5.79 17.32
C ASN A 97 5.38 4.52 18.16
N LYS A 98 5.15 3.38 17.50
CA LYS A 98 5.01 2.07 18.15
C LYS A 98 6.22 1.16 17.88
N ARG A 99 7.45 1.68 18.03
CA ARG A 99 8.67 0.91 17.77
C ARG A 99 8.79 -0.40 18.57
N PHE A 100 8.31 -0.42 19.81
CA PHE A 100 8.32 -1.58 20.71
C PHE A 100 6.87 -2.04 20.95
N GLY A 101 6.36 -2.94 20.11
CA GLY A 101 4.93 -3.31 20.06
C GLY A 101 4.20 -2.70 18.87
N GLY A 102 4.86 -2.71 17.70
CA GLY A 102 4.37 -2.12 16.46
C GLY A 102 3.26 -2.90 15.80
N TYR A 103 2.70 -2.32 14.75
CA TYR A 103 1.72 -2.99 13.92
C TYR A 103 2.43 -4.00 13.02
N ILE A 104 1.87 -5.20 12.93
CA ILE A 104 2.39 -6.29 12.10
C ILE A 104 1.77 -6.13 10.70
N THR A 105 2.12 -5.02 10.05
CA THR A 105 1.67 -4.70 8.70
C THR A 105 2.77 -3.97 7.95
N GLU A 106 2.84 -4.22 6.65
CA GLU A 106 3.72 -3.54 5.70
C GLU A 106 2.86 -2.67 4.78
N PRO A 107 2.82 -1.35 5.03
CA PRO A 107 2.11 -0.44 4.15
C PRO A 107 2.86 -0.21 2.84
N LEU A 108 2.08 -0.05 1.78
CA LEU A 108 2.55 0.40 0.48
C LEU A 108 1.71 1.60 0.06
N VAL A 109 2.35 2.70 -0.30
CA VAL A 109 1.69 3.91 -0.81
C VAL A 109 1.95 4.01 -2.30
N ALA A 110 0.89 4.28 -3.06
CA ALA A 110 0.94 4.47 -4.49
C ALA A 110 0.07 5.68 -4.87
N GLY A 111 0.59 6.63 -5.61
CA GLY A 111 -0.20 7.78 -6.03
C GLY A 111 0.49 8.71 -7.00
N LEU A 112 -0.27 9.69 -7.47
CA LEU A 112 0.21 10.77 -8.34
C LEU A 112 0.22 12.07 -7.55
N ASP A 113 1.30 12.85 -7.68
CA ASP A 113 1.32 14.21 -7.13
C ASP A 113 0.26 15.07 -7.84
N PRO A 114 -0.69 15.67 -7.11
CA PRO A 114 -1.77 16.47 -7.71
C PRO A 114 -1.29 17.66 -8.54
N LEU A 115 -0.10 18.20 -8.28
CA LEU A 115 0.43 19.35 -9.01
C LEU A 115 1.33 18.96 -10.19
N THR A 116 2.26 18.04 -9.95
CA THR A 116 3.28 17.68 -10.95
C THR A 116 2.91 16.48 -11.80
N ASN A 117 1.82 15.76 -11.45
CA ASN A 117 1.46 14.45 -12.01
C ASN A 117 2.59 13.41 -11.97
N LYS A 118 3.61 13.62 -11.12
CA LYS A 118 4.70 12.65 -10.99
C LYS A 118 4.23 11.43 -10.21
N PRO A 119 4.53 10.21 -10.69
CA PRO A 119 4.27 8.99 -9.95
C PRO A 119 5.12 8.93 -8.69
N TYR A 120 4.51 8.46 -7.62
CA TYR A 120 5.19 8.18 -6.37
C TYR A 120 4.73 6.84 -5.83
N ILE A 121 5.70 5.97 -5.58
CA ILE A 121 5.52 4.68 -4.94
C ILE A 121 6.48 4.57 -3.75
N CYS A 122 6.00 4.01 -2.65
CA CYS A 122 6.86 3.61 -1.55
C CYS A 122 6.31 2.39 -0.83
N ALA A 123 7.20 1.53 -0.37
CA ALA A 123 6.90 0.50 0.62
C ALA A 123 7.45 0.92 1.98
N MET A 124 6.87 0.37 3.03
CA MET A 124 7.37 0.51 4.39
C MET A 124 7.49 -0.84 5.07
N ASP A 125 8.49 -0.97 5.93
CA ASP A 125 8.55 -2.08 6.88
C ASP A 125 7.57 -1.88 8.05
N THR A 126 7.53 -2.83 8.97
CA THR A 126 6.63 -2.81 10.14
C THR A 126 6.93 -1.69 11.16
N ILE A 127 8.09 -1.03 11.04
CA ILE A 127 8.51 0.06 11.93
C ILE A 127 8.50 1.44 11.26
N GLY A 128 8.19 1.52 9.96
CA GLY A 128 8.06 2.77 9.22
C GLY A 128 9.29 3.19 8.43
N CYS A 129 10.26 2.32 8.16
CA CYS A 129 11.34 2.63 7.23
C CYS A 129 10.78 2.75 5.81
N ILE A 130 11.00 3.89 5.14
CA ILE A 130 10.49 4.16 3.80
C ILE A 130 11.48 3.67 2.74
N ALA A 131 11.03 2.78 1.86
CA ALA A 131 11.72 2.40 0.64
C ALA A 131 10.95 2.96 -0.58
N SER A 132 11.56 3.90 -1.30
CA SER A 132 10.95 4.55 -2.48
C SER A 132 11.82 4.39 -3.73
N PRO A 133 11.81 3.20 -4.36
CA PRO A 133 12.43 3.00 -5.66
C PRO A 133 11.59 3.66 -6.78
N ARG A 134 12.19 3.80 -7.95
CA ARG A 134 11.54 4.45 -9.11
C ARG A 134 10.64 3.52 -9.91
N ASP A 135 10.86 2.21 -9.84
CA ASP A 135 10.31 1.27 -10.81
C ASP A 135 9.10 0.52 -10.22
N PHE A 136 9.33 -0.28 -9.18
CA PHE A 136 8.28 -1.07 -8.53
C PHE A 136 8.60 -1.35 -7.06
N VAL A 137 7.56 -1.68 -6.28
CA VAL A 137 7.64 -2.13 -4.88
C VAL A 137 6.65 -3.25 -4.63
N ALA A 138 7.03 -4.26 -3.86
CA ALA A 138 6.15 -5.34 -3.43
C ALA A 138 6.26 -5.54 -1.92
N VAL A 139 5.15 -5.90 -1.27
CA VAL A 139 5.06 -6.19 0.17
C VAL A 139 4.17 -7.39 0.43
N GLY A 140 4.36 -8.07 1.56
CA GLY A 140 3.59 -9.25 1.96
C GLY A 140 4.24 -10.59 1.60
N THR A 141 3.49 -11.68 1.78
CA THR A 141 4.05 -13.04 1.79
C THR A 141 4.61 -13.51 0.46
N GLY A 142 4.13 -12.94 -0.65
CA GLY A 142 4.54 -13.29 -2.01
C GLY A 142 5.59 -12.35 -2.61
N GLN A 143 6.23 -11.47 -1.81
CA GLN A 143 7.10 -10.43 -2.35
C GLN A 143 8.23 -10.98 -3.24
N GLU A 144 8.83 -12.11 -2.87
CA GLU A 144 9.98 -12.70 -3.57
C GLU A 144 9.60 -13.14 -5.00
N TYR A 145 8.40 -13.69 -5.17
CA TYR A 145 7.89 -14.06 -6.49
C TYR A 145 7.65 -12.83 -7.36
N PHE A 146 7.12 -11.75 -6.78
CA PHE A 146 6.94 -10.50 -7.51
C PHE A 146 8.27 -9.88 -7.89
N LEU A 147 9.26 -9.85 -7.00
CA LEU A 147 10.60 -9.34 -7.31
C LEU A 147 11.18 -10.05 -8.54
N GLY A 148 11.18 -11.38 -8.57
CA GLY A 148 11.69 -12.14 -9.72
C GLY A 148 10.93 -11.87 -11.03
N VAL A 149 9.61 -11.72 -10.97
CA VAL A 149 8.80 -11.40 -12.17
C VAL A 149 9.03 -9.96 -12.64
N CYS A 150 9.10 -9.01 -11.71
CA CYS A 150 9.22 -7.58 -12.03
C CYS A 150 10.62 -7.24 -12.56
N GLU A 151 11.67 -7.84 -12.00
CA GLU A 151 13.03 -7.70 -12.51
C GLU A 151 13.19 -8.35 -13.89
N GLY A 152 12.59 -9.53 -14.11
CA GLY A 152 12.68 -10.24 -15.39
C GLY A 152 11.86 -9.62 -16.53
N LYS A 153 10.81 -8.85 -16.23
CA LYS A 153 9.87 -8.26 -17.21
C LYS A 153 9.83 -6.73 -17.19
N LEU A 154 10.92 -6.05 -16.84
CA LEU A 154 11.00 -4.58 -16.87
C LEU A 154 11.04 -4.04 -18.32
N PHE A 155 9.98 -4.28 -19.10
CA PHE A 155 9.68 -3.64 -20.38
C PHE A 155 8.41 -2.82 -20.18
N TYR A 156 8.58 -1.49 -20.04
CA TYR A 156 7.55 -0.45 -20.19
C TYR A 156 6.10 -0.88 -19.88
N ILE A 157 5.74 -0.87 -18.60
CA ILE A 157 4.31 -0.94 -18.22
C ILE A 157 3.66 0.39 -18.58
N ILE A 158 3.08 0.43 -19.77
CA ILE A 158 2.07 1.41 -20.18
C ILE A 158 0.76 0.93 -19.56
N LEU A 159 0.23 1.69 -18.60
CA LEU A 159 -1.00 1.35 -17.92
C LEU A 159 -2.18 1.56 -18.87
N VAL A 160 -2.76 0.46 -19.37
CA VAL A 160 -4.01 0.47 -20.14
C VAL A 160 -5.17 0.58 -19.15
N ARG A 161 -5.63 1.83 -18.95
CA ARG A 161 -6.96 2.23 -18.42
C ARG A 161 -7.30 1.94 -16.93
N GLU A 162 -7.99 2.91 -16.33
CA GLU A 162 -8.77 2.73 -15.11
C GLU A 162 -9.83 1.62 -15.32
N LEU A 163 -9.73 0.53 -14.56
CA LEU A 163 -10.87 -0.34 -14.31
C LEU A 163 -11.69 0.31 -13.18
N PRO A 164 -12.96 0.70 -13.42
CA PRO A 164 -13.80 1.24 -12.36
C PRO A 164 -13.95 0.17 -11.27
N LEU A 165 -13.63 0.54 -10.02
CA LEU A 165 -13.82 -0.27 -8.82
C LEU A 165 -15.31 -0.38 -8.41
N GLU A 166 -16.23 -0.34 -9.37
CA GLU A 166 -17.66 -0.59 -9.17
C GLU A 166 -17.94 -2.08 -9.39
N LEU A 167 -17.96 -2.81 -8.28
CA LEU A 167 -18.76 -4.02 -8.16
C LEU A 167 -19.53 -3.85 -6.86
N GLU A 168 -20.86 -3.81 -7.03
CA GLU A 168 -21.91 -3.79 -6.00
C GLU A 168 -21.65 -4.78 -4.85
#